data_AF-A0A5E4VZ12-F1
#
_entry.id   AF-A0A5E4VZ12-F1
#
_cell.length_a   1.000
_cell.length_b   1.000
_cell.length_c   1.000
_cell.angle_alpha   90.00
_cell.angle_beta   90.00
_cell.angle_gamma   90.00
#
_symmetry.space_group_name_H-M   'P 1'
#
loop_
_entity.id
_entity.type
_entity.pdbx_description
1 polymer ?
#
loop_
_entity_poly.entity_id
_entity_poly.type
_entity_poly.pdbx_seq_one_letter_code
_entity_poly.pdbx_strand_id
1 'polypeptide(L)'
;MSDPTMPSPSSPDVPPPGEHAAGPESGGTAIYGVGTDILQISRVVGVMTRTHGRFAERVLGPEELKVYHARQSRSAVRGLAYLCTRFAAKEAVSKAIGLGMRWPMTWRAVQTLNAPSGKPVVVVSGELVQWLAERQLSIEISITDEKEYAVAFAIASRNVGNIRNIASEKTQ
;
A
#
# COMPACT_ATOMS: atom_id res chain seq x y z
N MET A 1 -53.36 -24.95 -38.62
CA MET A 1 -52.81 -25.52 -37.38
C MET A 1 -52.10 -24.40 -36.66
N SER A 2 -52.63 -24.07 -35.49
CA SER A 2 -52.53 -22.77 -34.85
C SER A 2 -51.29 -22.64 -33.96
N ASP A 3 -50.74 -21.44 -33.95
CA ASP A 3 -49.58 -20.99 -33.19
C ASP A 3 -49.86 -20.99 -31.67
N PRO A 4 -49.07 -21.66 -30.81
CA PRO A 4 -49.26 -21.60 -29.37
C PRO A 4 -48.42 -20.44 -28.78
N THR A 5 -49.10 -19.33 -28.50
CA THR A 5 -48.61 -18.20 -27.71
C THR A 5 -47.98 -18.65 -26.38
N MET A 6 -46.70 -18.33 -26.18
CA MET A 6 -46.01 -18.47 -24.88
C MET A 6 -46.47 -17.36 -23.92
N PRO A 7 -46.70 -17.65 -22.62
CA PRO A 7 -47.02 -16.61 -21.64
C PRO A 7 -45.76 -15.81 -21.25
N SER A 8 -45.92 -14.49 -21.18
CA SER A 8 -44.91 -13.54 -20.68
C SER A 8 -44.57 -13.79 -19.20
N PRO A 9 -43.30 -13.72 -18.76
CA PRO A 9 -42.98 -13.77 -17.35
C PRO A 9 -43.35 -12.45 -16.66
N SER A 10 -44.26 -12.54 -15.69
CA SER A 10 -44.58 -11.49 -14.71
C SER A 10 -43.32 -11.08 -13.94
N SER A 11 -43.01 -9.78 -13.91
CA SER A 11 -41.94 -9.20 -13.10
C SER A 11 -42.12 -9.53 -11.62
N PRO A 12 -41.05 -9.84 -10.85
CA PRO A 12 -41.17 -9.95 -9.41
C PRO A 12 -41.40 -8.57 -8.79
N ASP A 13 -42.41 -8.53 -7.94
CA ASP A 13 -42.83 -7.41 -7.11
C ASP A 13 -41.64 -6.90 -6.27
N VAL A 14 -41.21 -5.66 -6.49
CA VAL A 14 -40.12 -5.05 -5.72
C VAL A 14 -40.74 -4.50 -4.42
N PRO A 15 -40.35 -5.01 -3.23
CA PRO A 15 -40.90 -4.51 -1.99
C PRO A 15 -40.50 -3.03 -1.77
N PRO A 16 -41.35 -2.22 -1.11
CA PRO A 16 -41.04 -0.82 -0.82
C PRO A 16 -39.82 -0.72 0.11
N PRO A 17 -39.00 0.34 0.01
CA PRO A 17 -37.83 0.53 0.85
C PRO A 17 -38.26 0.82 2.29
N GLY A 18 -38.34 -0.23 3.10
CA GLY A 18 -38.47 -0.19 4.55
C GLY A 18 -37.13 -0.51 5.21
N GLU A 19 -36.69 0.37 6.11
CA GLU A 19 -35.65 0.21 7.13
C GLU A 19 -34.42 -0.63 6.75
N HIS A 20 -33.37 0.05 6.31
CA HIS A 20 -32.02 -0.46 6.50
C HIS A 20 -31.77 -0.60 8.00
N ALA A 21 -31.88 -1.84 8.49
CA ALA A 21 -31.34 -2.25 9.78
C ALA A 21 -29.90 -1.70 9.90
N ALA A 22 -29.66 -0.94 10.97
CA ALA A 22 -28.38 -0.32 11.26
C ALA A 22 -27.26 -1.37 11.21
N GLY A 23 -26.40 -1.28 10.19
CA GLY A 23 -25.17 -2.05 10.09
C GLY A 23 -24.21 -1.72 11.24
N PRO A 24 -23.18 -2.55 11.47
CA PRO A 24 -22.25 -2.38 12.59
C PRO A 24 -21.63 -0.98 12.53
N GLU A 25 -21.61 -0.30 13.68
CA GLU A 25 -21.22 1.10 13.80
C GLU A 25 -19.92 1.38 13.05
N SER A 26 -20.02 2.16 11.97
CA SER A 26 -18.92 2.50 11.08
C SER A 26 -17.95 3.44 11.80
N GLY A 27 -17.04 2.87 12.58
CA GLY A 27 -15.84 3.57 13.04
C GLY A 27 -15.15 4.20 11.82
N GLY A 28 -15.04 5.53 11.82
CA GLY A 28 -14.51 6.25 10.68
C GLY A 28 -13.04 5.92 10.43
N THR A 29 -12.63 5.83 9.17
CA THR A 29 -11.20 5.76 8.82
C THR A 29 -10.62 7.16 8.78
N ALA A 30 -9.56 7.41 9.54
CA ALA A 30 -8.81 8.67 9.46
C ALA A 30 -7.43 8.44 8.84
N ILE A 31 -6.99 9.41 8.03
CA ILE A 31 -5.62 9.43 7.52
C ILE A 31 -4.69 9.75 8.70
N TYR A 32 -3.72 8.86 8.95
CA TYR A 32 -2.66 9.07 9.91
C TYR A 32 -1.53 9.92 9.32
N GLY A 33 -1.18 9.63 8.06
CA GLY A 33 -0.13 10.36 7.35
C GLY A 33 -0.03 9.96 5.88
N VAL A 34 0.65 10.81 5.11
CA VAL A 34 0.96 10.58 3.70
C VAL A 34 2.46 10.64 3.50
N GLY A 35 2.94 9.90 2.51
CA GLY A 35 4.34 9.89 2.13
C GLY A 35 4.50 9.79 0.63
N THR A 36 5.46 10.54 0.10
CA THR A 36 5.85 10.45 -1.30
C THR A 36 7.36 10.44 -1.41
N ASP A 37 7.87 9.74 -2.42
CA ASP A 37 9.27 9.75 -2.77
C ASP A 37 9.44 9.65 -4.28
N ILE A 38 10.43 10.38 -4.80
CA ILE A 38 10.84 10.36 -6.20
C ILE A 38 12.35 10.10 -6.26
N LEU A 39 12.74 9.17 -7.12
CA LEU A 39 14.11 8.73 -7.25
C LEU A 39 14.55 8.79 -8.70
N GLN A 40 15.65 9.49 -8.97
CA GLN A 40 16.28 9.49 -10.28
C GLN A 40 17.12 8.21 -10.43
N ILE A 41 16.83 7.40 -11.45
CA ILE A 41 17.43 6.08 -11.67
C ILE A 41 18.95 6.17 -11.84
N SER A 42 19.45 7.20 -12.52
CA SER A 42 20.88 7.43 -12.73
C SER A 42 21.67 7.58 -11.41
N ARG A 43 21.06 8.12 -10.36
CA ARG A 43 21.69 8.22 -9.03
C ARG A 43 21.90 6.85 -8.41
N VAL A 44 20.94 5.94 -8.62
CA VAL A 44 21.03 4.55 -8.11
C VAL A 44 22.10 3.77 -8.86
N VAL A 45 22.28 4.00 -10.16
CA VAL A 45 23.39 3.41 -10.94
C VAL A 45 24.73 3.72 -10.28
N GLY A 46 25.00 4.98 -9.95
CA GLY A 46 26.25 5.37 -9.29
C GLY A 46 26.47 4.67 -7.95
N VAL A 47 25.40 4.50 -7.16
CA VAL A 47 25.46 3.76 -5.88
C VAL A 47 25.71 2.27 -6.11
N MET A 48 25.02 1.66 -7.08
CA MET A 48 25.19 0.24 -7.43
C MET A 48 26.61 -0.06 -7.88
N THR A 49 27.20 0.78 -8.74
CA THR A 49 28.60 0.65 -9.17
C THR A 49 29.56 0.70 -7.99
N ARG A 50 29.45 1.73 -7.14
CA ARG A 50 30.33 1.89 -5.97
C ARG A 50 30.21 0.75 -4.96
N THR A 51 29.01 0.20 -4.80
CA THR A 51 28.74 -0.88 -3.83
C THR A 51 28.93 -2.28 -4.39
N HIS A 52 29.27 -2.40 -5.69
CA HIS A 52 29.39 -3.66 -6.40
C HIS A 52 28.10 -4.50 -6.30
N GLY A 53 26.94 -3.85 -6.44
CA GLY A 53 25.63 -4.48 -6.39
C GLY A 53 25.05 -4.75 -5.00
N ARG A 54 25.86 -4.72 -3.93
CA ARG A 54 25.43 -5.01 -2.54
C ARG A 54 24.35 -4.06 -2.01
N PHE A 55 24.17 -2.90 -2.64
CA PHE A 55 23.09 -1.98 -2.27
C PHE A 55 21.71 -2.63 -2.40
N ALA A 56 21.47 -3.48 -3.41
CA ALA A 56 20.21 -4.20 -3.57
C ALA A 56 19.92 -5.11 -2.37
N GLU A 57 20.92 -5.85 -1.90
CA GLU A 57 20.79 -6.76 -0.74
C GLU A 57 20.54 -6.00 0.57
N ARG A 58 21.07 -4.78 0.69
CA ARG A 58 20.81 -3.94 1.87
C ARG A 58 19.37 -3.40 1.90
N VAL A 59 18.84 -3.04 0.73
CA VAL A 59 17.55 -2.38 0.60
C VAL A 59 16.40 -3.39 0.55
N LEU A 60 16.52 -4.40 -0.29
CA LEU A 60 15.43 -5.31 -0.62
C LEU A 60 15.24 -6.40 0.45
N GLY A 61 13.98 -6.70 0.75
CA GLY A 61 13.62 -7.85 1.56
C GLY A 61 13.76 -9.17 0.78
N PRO A 62 13.59 -10.32 1.45
CA PRO A 62 13.83 -11.64 0.87
C PRO A 62 12.95 -11.94 -0.35
N GLU A 63 11.67 -11.58 -0.33
CA GLU A 63 10.75 -11.83 -1.45
C GLU A 63 10.99 -10.85 -2.60
N GLU A 64 11.33 -9.61 -2.29
CA GLU A 64 11.72 -8.62 -3.29
C GLU A 64 13.02 -9.01 -4.01
N LEU A 65 14.00 -9.58 -3.29
CA LEU A 65 15.26 -10.04 -3.87
C LEU A 65 15.03 -11.13 -4.92
N LYS A 66 14.13 -12.08 -4.67
CA LYS A 66 13.77 -13.12 -5.65
C LYS A 66 13.28 -12.49 -6.96
N VAL A 67 12.36 -11.53 -6.87
CA VAL A 67 11.81 -10.82 -8.03
C VAL A 67 12.89 -9.97 -8.71
N TYR A 68 13.71 -9.27 -7.93
CA TYR A 68 14.82 -8.47 -8.43
C TYR A 68 15.79 -9.31 -9.25
N HIS A 69 16.27 -10.44 -8.72
CA HIS A 69 17.18 -11.33 -9.44
C HIS A 69 16.56 -11.88 -10.72
N ALA A 70 15.28 -12.28 -10.68
CA ALA A 70 14.56 -12.76 -11.87
C ALA A 70 14.39 -11.68 -12.94
N ARG A 71 14.19 -10.41 -12.55
CA ARG A 71 14.12 -9.28 -13.51
C ARG A 71 15.49 -8.89 -14.03
N GLN A 72 16.48 -8.84 -13.15
CA GLN A 72 17.87 -8.49 -13.46
C GLN A 72 18.49 -9.47 -14.45
N SER A 73 18.25 -10.78 -14.30
CA SER A 73 18.74 -11.81 -15.22
C SER A 73 18.15 -11.69 -16.62
N ARG A 74 16.91 -11.20 -16.74
CA ARG A 74 16.25 -10.93 -18.02
C ARG A 74 16.69 -9.61 -18.64
N SER A 75 16.90 -8.58 -17.83
CA SER A 75 17.33 -7.25 -18.26
C SER A 75 17.84 -6.44 -17.07
N ALA A 76 19.08 -5.96 -17.17
CA ALA A 76 19.67 -5.11 -16.14
C ALA A 76 18.86 -3.83 -15.88
N VAL A 77 18.28 -3.25 -16.93
CA VAL A 77 17.43 -2.05 -16.82
C VAL A 77 16.17 -2.36 -16.02
N ARG A 78 15.53 -3.51 -16.24
CA ARG A 78 14.32 -3.92 -15.50
C ARG A 78 14.60 -4.24 -14.04
N GLY A 79 15.76 -4.86 -13.75
CA GLY A 79 16.19 -5.10 -12.37
C GLY A 79 16.46 -3.79 -11.63
N LEU A 80 17.16 -2.85 -12.28
CA LEU A 80 17.43 -1.54 -11.72
C LEU A 80 16.16 -0.72 -11.46
N ALA A 81 15.25 -0.65 -12.43
CA ALA A 81 13.96 0.05 -12.26
C ALA A 81 13.16 -0.56 -11.09
N TYR A 82 13.14 -1.89 -10.99
CA TYR A 82 12.51 -2.57 -9.86
C TYR A 82 13.12 -2.15 -8.52
N LEU A 83 14.45 -2.17 -8.39
CA LEU A 83 15.14 -1.71 -7.17
C LEU A 83 14.77 -0.26 -6.82
N CYS A 84 14.71 0.63 -7.82
CA CYS A 84 14.37 2.04 -7.62
C CYS A 84 12.94 2.21 -7.10
N THR A 85 11.96 1.51 -7.67
CA THR A 85 10.56 1.57 -7.18
C THR A 85 10.44 1.06 -5.74
N ARG A 86 11.19 0.02 -5.35
CA ARG A 86 11.18 -0.49 -3.97
C ARG A 86 11.87 0.43 -2.99
N PHE A 87 12.94 1.10 -3.41
CA PHE A 87 13.59 2.11 -2.60
C PHE A 87 12.62 3.29 -2.33
N ALA A 88 12.02 3.84 -3.38
CA ALA A 88 11.05 4.93 -3.27
C ALA A 88 9.83 4.52 -2.42
N ALA A 89 9.33 3.29 -2.60
CA ALA A 89 8.22 2.75 -1.81
C ALA A 89 8.53 2.72 -0.30
N LYS A 90 9.72 2.26 0.08
CA LYS A 90 10.13 2.20 1.49
C LYS A 90 10.25 3.60 2.09
N GLU A 91 10.82 4.55 1.37
CA GLU A 91 10.90 5.96 1.79
C GLU A 91 9.51 6.57 1.96
N ALA A 92 8.61 6.39 0.97
CA ALA A 92 7.23 6.85 1.05
C ALA A 92 6.48 6.25 2.26
N VAL A 93 6.61 4.95 2.51
CA VAL A 93 6.04 4.30 3.68
C VAL A 93 6.59 4.90 4.97
N SER A 94 7.91 5.09 5.07
CA SER A 94 8.56 5.63 6.28
C SER A 94 8.07 7.03 6.64
N LYS A 95 7.78 7.85 5.60
CA LYS A 95 7.22 9.20 5.73
C LYS A 95 5.75 9.14 6.16
N ALA A 96 4.95 8.28 5.54
CA ALA A 96 3.53 8.13 5.85
C ALA A 96 3.29 7.69 7.30
N ILE A 97 4.17 6.87 7.87
CA ILE A 97 4.08 6.40 9.27
C ILE A 97 4.86 7.29 10.26
N GLY A 98 5.55 8.34 9.79
CA GLY A 98 6.22 9.32 10.65
C GLY A 98 7.51 8.88 11.34
N LEU A 99 8.05 7.69 11.03
CA LEU A 99 9.30 7.19 11.62
C LEU A 99 10.55 7.64 10.86
N GLY A 100 10.44 7.84 9.54
CA GLY A 100 11.60 7.85 8.66
C GLY A 100 12.36 6.50 8.70
N MET A 101 13.59 6.45 8.21
CA MET A 101 14.45 5.25 8.27
C MET A 101 15.11 5.08 9.63
N ARG A 102 14.29 5.02 10.69
CA ARG A 102 14.70 4.81 12.08
C ARG A 102 13.94 3.62 12.65
N TRP A 103 14.62 2.85 13.50
CA TRP A 103 14.03 1.68 14.14
C TRP A 103 12.66 2.00 14.77
N PRO A 104 11.63 1.13 14.64
CA PRO A 104 11.67 -0.20 14.02
C PRO A 104 11.57 -0.21 12.48
N MET A 105 11.43 0.96 11.84
CA MET A 105 11.43 1.08 10.38
C MET A 105 12.85 0.90 9.82
N THR A 106 13.10 -0.29 9.26
CA THR A 106 14.33 -0.60 8.53
C THR A 106 14.01 -0.96 7.08
N TRP A 107 15.01 -0.86 6.21
CA TRP A 107 14.85 -1.19 4.79
C TRP A 107 14.23 -2.56 4.54
N ARG A 108 14.69 -3.58 5.26
CA ARG A 108 14.25 -4.97 5.07
C ARG A 108 12.98 -5.31 5.84
N ALA A 109 12.60 -4.50 6.83
CA ALA A 109 11.35 -4.68 7.57
C ALA A 109 10.12 -4.38 6.70
N VAL A 110 10.27 -3.64 5.60
CA VAL A 110 9.19 -3.31 4.66
C VAL A 110 9.48 -3.86 3.29
N GLN A 111 8.51 -4.56 2.71
CA GLN A 111 8.54 -5.07 1.35
C GLN A 111 7.30 -4.59 0.57
N THR A 112 7.47 -4.28 -0.71
CA THR A 112 6.36 -4.02 -1.62
C THR A 112 6.22 -5.17 -2.60
N LEU A 113 5.18 -5.97 -2.40
CA LEU A 113 4.85 -7.13 -3.24
C LEU A 113 3.62 -6.82 -4.10
N ASN A 114 3.19 -7.78 -4.91
CA ASN A 114 1.99 -7.65 -5.74
C ASN A 114 0.97 -8.70 -5.29
N ALA A 115 -0.27 -8.27 -5.07
CA ALA A 115 -1.40 -9.18 -4.92
C ALA A 115 -1.65 -9.96 -6.23
N PRO A 116 -2.44 -11.06 -6.21
CA PRO A 116 -2.78 -11.79 -7.43
C PRO A 116 -3.42 -10.92 -8.53
N SER A 117 -4.11 -9.85 -8.16
CA SER A 117 -4.67 -8.85 -9.08
C SER A 117 -3.64 -7.92 -9.72
N GLY A 118 -2.37 -7.98 -9.29
CA GLY A 118 -1.32 -7.05 -9.68
C GLY A 118 -1.21 -5.80 -8.81
N LYS A 119 -2.19 -5.51 -7.93
CA LYS A 119 -2.15 -4.36 -7.01
C LYS A 119 -0.91 -4.44 -6.10
N PRO A 120 -0.10 -3.38 -5.96
CA PRO A 120 1.01 -3.37 -5.01
C PRO A 120 0.50 -3.38 -3.57
N VAL A 121 1.15 -4.16 -2.71
CA VAL A 121 0.81 -4.30 -1.29
C VAL A 121 2.05 -4.16 -0.42
N VAL A 122 1.91 -3.53 0.74
CA VAL A 122 2.99 -3.40 1.73
C VAL A 122 2.94 -4.61 2.66
N VAL A 123 4.06 -5.30 2.78
CA VAL A 123 4.26 -6.41 3.71
C VAL A 123 5.36 -6.02 4.68
N VAL A 124 5.03 -6.05 5.97
CA VAL A 124 5.94 -5.69 7.05
C VAL A 124 6.40 -6.91 7.85
N SER A 125 7.57 -6.81 8.49
CA SER A 125 8.13 -7.88 9.32
C SER A 125 8.86 -7.33 10.54
N GLY A 126 9.15 -8.23 11.50
CA GLY A 126 9.82 -7.88 12.75
C GLY A 126 8.96 -6.97 13.64
N GLU A 127 9.62 -6.14 14.43
CA GLU A 127 8.98 -5.25 15.43
C GLU A 127 8.09 -4.18 14.80
N LEU A 128 8.28 -3.88 13.51
CA LEU A 128 7.41 -2.96 12.79
C LEU A 128 5.97 -3.47 12.69
N VAL A 129 5.76 -4.80 12.70
CA VAL A 129 4.42 -5.41 12.72
C VAL A 129 3.68 -4.99 14.00
N GLN A 130 4.31 -5.16 15.16
CA GLN A 130 3.74 -4.82 16.46
C GLN A 130 3.50 -3.31 16.55
N TRP A 131 4.48 -2.51 16.12
CA TRP A 131 4.38 -1.05 16.14
C TRP A 131 3.18 -0.52 15.34
N LEU A 132 2.91 -1.09 14.17
CA LEU A 132 1.75 -0.74 13.33
C LEU A 132 0.44 -1.24 13.94
N ALA A 133 0.42 -2.46 14.48
CA ALA A 133 -0.76 -3.05 15.09
C ALA A 133 -1.23 -2.27 16.34
N GLU A 134 -0.32 -1.87 17.21
CA GLU A 134 -0.62 -1.04 18.39
C GLU A 134 -1.27 0.30 18.02
N ARG A 135 -0.93 0.85 16.86
CA ARG A 135 -1.47 2.10 16.33
C ARG A 135 -2.64 1.90 15.39
N GLN A 136 -3.03 0.64 15.16
CA GLN A 136 -4.11 0.23 14.26
C GLN A 136 -3.94 0.83 12.86
N LEU A 137 -2.70 0.83 12.37
CA LEU A 137 -2.34 1.43 11.09
C LEU A 137 -2.42 0.42 9.95
N SER A 138 -3.07 0.84 8.88
CA SER A 138 -3.08 0.20 7.56
C SER A 138 -2.36 1.09 6.56
N ILE A 139 -1.67 0.49 5.59
CA ILE A 139 -0.88 1.24 4.60
C ILE A 139 -1.31 0.83 3.20
N GLU A 140 -1.72 1.83 2.42
CA GLU A 140 -1.96 1.71 0.98
C GLU A 140 -0.83 2.36 0.21
N ILE A 141 -0.44 1.78 -0.91
CA ILE A 141 0.69 2.25 -1.71
C ILE A 141 0.38 2.23 -3.21
N SER A 142 0.93 3.21 -3.92
CA SER A 142 1.00 3.23 -5.38
C SER A 142 2.45 3.47 -5.79
N ILE A 143 2.89 2.76 -6.83
CA ILE A 143 4.24 2.88 -7.38
C ILE A 143 4.17 2.99 -8.90
N THR A 144 5.05 3.79 -9.46
CA THR A 144 5.21 3.93 -10.91
C THR A 144 6.67 4.22 -11.22
N ASP A 145 7.10 3.86 -12.42
CA ASP A 145 8.41 4.20 -12.95
C ASP A 145 8.31 4.54 -14.42
N GLU A 146 9.24 5.39 -14.85
CA GLU A 146 9.54 5.68 -16.24
C GLU A 146 11.07 5.66 -16.41
N LYS A 147 11.57 5.80 -17.65
CA LYS A 147 13.00 5.66 -17.99
C LYS A 147 13.98 6.34 -17.02
N GLU A 148 13.63 7.50 -16.48
CA GLU A 148 14.53 8.30 -15.64
C GLU A 148 14.16 8.31 -14.16
N TYR A 149 12.90 8.03 -13.81
CA TYR A 149 12.37 8.25 -12.47
C TYR A 149 11.52 7.09 -11.98
N ALA A 150 11.64 6.79 -10.69
CA ALA A 150 10.69 5.97 -9.96
C ALA A 150 9.99 6.85 -8.92
N VAL A 151 8.68 6.66 -8.77
CA VAL A 151 7.84 7.43 -7.83
C VAL A 151 7.00 6.46 -7.00
N ALA A 152 6.85 6.79 -5.72
CA ALA A 152 5.94 6.08 -4.84
C ALA A 152 5.10 7.06 -4.02
N PHE A 153 3.86 6.66 -3.74
CA PHE A 153 2.93 7.34 -2.86
C PHE A 153 2.37 6.33 -1.86
N ALA A 154 2.39 6.68 -0.58
CA ALA A 154 1.86 5.87 0.49
C ALA A 154 0.86 6.68 1.34
N ILE A 155 -0.22 6.04 1.76
CA ILE A 155 -1.19 6.57 2.70
C ILE A 155 -1.25 5.60 3.88
N ALA A 156 -0.96 6.10 5.08
CA ALA A 156 -1.23 5.40 6.31
C ALA A 156 -2.58 5.86 6.86
N SER A 157 -3.48 4.93 7.16
CA SER A 157 -4.78 5.19 7.76
C SER A 157 -4.96 4.38 9.04
N ARG A 158 -5.81 4.86 9.94
CA ARG A 158 -6.22 4.14 11.15
C ARG A 158 -7.73 4.09 11.26
N ASN A 159 -8.23 3.01 11.86
CA ASN A 159 -9.62 2.95 12.29
C ASN A 159 -9.79 3.84 13.52
N VAL A 160 -10.69 4.80 13.44
CA VAL A 160 -11.08 5.66 14.55
C VAL A 160 -12.40 5.12 15.08
N GLY A 161 -12.34 4.30 16.13
CA GLY A 161 -13.54 3.98 16.91
C GLY A 161 -14.13 5.27 17.46
N ASN A 162 -15.47 5.40 17.48
CA ASN A 162 -16.26 6.58 17.87
C ASN A 162 -15.57 7.47 18.94
N ILE A 163 -14.73 8.42 18.51
CA ILE A 163 -14.16 9.44 19.39
C ILE A 163 -15.27 10.47 19.59
N ARG A 164 -16.08 10.28 20.63
CA ARG A 164 -16.95 11.35 21.14
C ARG A 164 -16.05 12.37 21.81
N ASN A 165 -15.96 13.57 21.22
CA ASN A 165 -15.28 14.69 21.83
C ASN A 165 -16.12 15.19 23.02
N ILE A 166 -15.70 14.88 24.25
CA ILE A 166 -16.30 15.45 25.48
C ILE A 166 -15.51 16.72 25.83
N ALA A 167 -15.75 17.79 25.07
CA ALA A 167 -15.42 19.17 25.45
C ALA A 167 -16.09 20.07 24.38
N SER A 168 -17.27 20.66 24.63
CA SER A 168 -17.50 21.68 25.66
C SER A 168 -18.92 21.63 26.21
N GLU A 169 -19.12 21.00 27.37
CA GLU A 169 -20.18 21.40 28.30
C GLU A 169 -19.50 22.00 29.54
N LYS A 170 -20.07 23.13 29.98
CA LYS A 170 -19.71 23.99 31.12
C LYS A 170 -18.72 25.12 30.82
N THR A 171 -19.23 26.33 30.63
CA THR A 171 -19.34 27.29 31.75
C THR A 171 -20.26 28.46 31.36
N GLN A 172 -21.38 28.55 32.08
CA GLN A 172 -22.33 29.66 32.28
C GLN A 172 -23.18 30.14 31.10
#